data_AF-A0A382KGK4-F1
#
_entry.id   AF-A0A382KGK4-F1
#
_cell.length_a   1.000
_cell.length_b   1.000
_cell.length_c   1.000
_cell.angle_alpha   90.00
_cell.angle_beta   90.00
_cell.angle_gamma   90.00
#
_symmetry.space_group_name_H-M   'P 1'
#
loop_
_entity.id
_entity.type
_entity.pdbx_description
1 polymer ?
#
loop_
_entity_poly.entity_id
_entity_poly.type
_entity_poly.pdbx_seq_one_letter_code
_entity_poly.pdbx_strand_id
1 'polypeptide(L)'
;MMSSRQKVVQMQHYWNDLSHTATDDMKKKSMKMRFGITNIKLDKKGGKLISFDESMDWTKFDTPFGDRHTKKFDSWDEWEKVEKDREKLEKSQNGKKQMNDILMPRSPKNRNKTFEQFIKEVKGGTAVFTFGRFNPPTIGHEKLLKVLASTATKNDADKFIYLSQSQDAKKNPLSASQKLMFMKLMFPKHRRDFPTTSARTAIEAIVELYEQQKYSKVIMIVGSDRVREFDT
;
A
#
# COMPACT_ATOMS: atom_id res chain seq x y z
N MET A 1 -3.40 -19.47 -1.61
CA MET A 1 -3.82 -19.11 -0.24
C MET A 1 -2.71 -19.42 0.74
N MET A 2 -2.61 -18.72 1.89
CA MET A 2 -1.63 -19.05 2.93
C MET A 2 -1.91 -20.42 3.55
N SER A 3 -0.86 -21.19 3.84
CA SER A 3 -0.99 -22.43 4.61
C SER A 3 -1.35 -22.15 6.07
N SER A 4 -2.00 -23.11 6.75
CA SER A 4 -2.37 -23.01 8.16
C SER A 4 -1.17 -22.67 9.06
N ARG A 5 0.01 -23.22 8.75
CA ARG A 5 1.26 -22.91 9.47
C ARG A 5 1.70 -21.46 9.31
N GLN A 6 1.63 -20.92 8.09
CA GLN A 6 1.97 -19.53 7.84
C GLN A 6 0.98 -18.59 8.55
N LYS A 7 -0.31 -18.94 8.59
CA LYS A 7 -1.32 -18.17 9.31
C LYS A 7 -1.07 -18.14 10.82
N VAL A 8 -0.71 -19.27 11.43
CA VAL A 8 -0.36 -19.35 12.87
C VAL A 8 0.89 -18.54 13.18
N VAL A 9 1.96 -18.69 12.40
CA VAL A 9 3.20 -17.91 12.58
C VAL A 9 2.90 -16.42 12.45
N GLN A 10 2.10 -16.06 11.46
CA GLN A 10 1.73 -14.68 11.27
C GLN A 10 0.97 -14.15 12.48
N MET A 11 -0.15 -14.78 12.87
CA MET A 11 -0.94 -14.39 14.03
C MET A 11 -0.17 -14.40 15.35
N GLN A 12 0.86 -15.24 15.48
CA GLN A 12 1.77 -15.22 16.62
C GLN A 12 2.52 -13.90 16.75
N HIS A 13 3.01 -13.33 15.64
CA HIS A 13 3.66 -12.03 15.68
C HIS A 13 2.72 -10.95 16.22
N TYR A 14 1.45 -10.94 15.78
CA TYR A 14 0.44 -10.02 16.33
C TYR A 14 0.17 -10.26 17.80
N TRP A 15 0.05 -11.52 18.21
CA TRP A 15 -0.19 -11.88 19.61
C TRP A 15 0.91 -11.39 20.55
N ASN A 16 2.17 -11.52 20.12
CA ASN A 16 3.33 -11.04 20.87
C ASN A 16 3.38 -9.52 20.93
N ASP A 17 2.95 -8.87 19.84
CA ASP A 17 2.92 -7.42 19.69
C ASP A 17 1.75 -6.75 20.45
N LEU A 18 0.66 -7.47 20.75
CA LEU A 18 -0.37 -6.98 21.65
C LEU A 18 0.23 -6.70 23.03
N SER A 19 -0.15 -5.56 23.63
CA SER A 19 0.42 -5.03 24.89
C SER A 19 0.86 -6.15 25.83
N HIS A 20 2.12 -6.12 26.27
CA HIS A 20 2.67 -7.10 27.20
C HIS A 20 1.93 -7.11 28.55
N THR A 21 1.22 -6.02 28.86
CA THR A 21 0.34 -5.90 30.04
C THR A 21 -1.09 -6.39 29.81
N ALA A 22 -1.47 -6.71 28.56
CA ALA A 22 -2.81 -7.22 28.26
C ALA A 22 -2.89 -8.71 28.60
N THR A 23 -3.95 -9.09 29.33
CA THR A 23 -4.25 -10.49 29.62
C THR A 23 -4.58 -11.26 28.34
N ASP A 24 -4.43 -12.59 28.38
CA ASP A 24 -4.75 -13.46 27.25
C ASP A 24 -6.18 -13.25 26.73
N ASP A 25 -7.14 -12.94 27.60
CA ASP A 25 -8.53 -12.68 27.19
C ASP A 25 -8.68 -11.34 26.47
N MET A 26 -7.97 -10.31 26.91
CA MET A 26 -7.90 -9.04 26.17
C MET A 26 -7.25 -9.23 24.81
N LYS A 27 -6.19 -10.06 24.75
CA LYS A 27 -5.53 -10.41 23.50
C LYS A 27 -6.46 -11.18 22.57
N LYS A 28 -7.14 -12.21 23.06
CA LYS A 28 -8.16 -12.97 22.30
C LYS A 28 -9.29 -12.07 21.79
N LYS A 29 -9.80 -11.15 22.62
CA LYS A 29 -10.84 -10.19 22.20
C LYS A 29 -10.33 -9.25 21.11
N SER A 30 -9.10 -8.75 21.23
CA SER A 30 -8.46 -7.93 20.20
C SER A 30 -8.29 -8.72 18.89
N MET A 31 -7.83 -9.98 18.98
CA MET A 31 -7.68 -10.85 17.82
C MET A 31 -9.03 -11.14 17.14
N LYS A 32 -10.09 -11.41 17.92
CA LYS A 32 -11.46 -11.56 17.39
C LYS A 32 -11.96 -10.28 16.72
N MET A 33 -11.77 -9.12 17.34
CA MET A 33 -12.27 -7.85 16.79
C MET A 33 -11.51 -7.41 15.54
N ARG A 34 -10.19 -7.64 15.50
CA ARG A 34 -9.32 -7.17 14.41
C ARG A 34 -9.24 -8.14 13.25
N PHE A 35 -9.29 -9.44 13.55
CA PHE A 35 -9.01 -10.51 12.60
C PHE A 35 -10.18 -11.50 12.49
N GLY A 36 -11.27 -11.34 13.25
CA GLY A 36 -12.36 -12.31 13.29
C GLY A 36 -11.89 -13.73 13.60
N ILE A 37 -10.73 -13.88 14.25
CA ILE A 37 -10.26 -15.20 14.67
C ILE A 37 -10.85 -15.53 16.04
N THR A 38 -11.32 -16.77 16.16
CA THR A 38 -11.99 -17.30 17.34
C THR A 38 -11.33 -18.60 17.76
N ASN A 39 -11.76 -19.19 18.87
CA ASN A 39 -11.27 -20.50 19.33
C ASN A 39 -9.73 -20.62 19.39
N ILE A 40 -9.07 -19.54 19.82
CA ILE A 40 -7.60 -19.46 19.89
C ILE A 40 -7.09 -20.43 20.96
N LYS A 41 -6.32 -21.44 20.53
CA LYS A 41 -5.63 -22.38 21.41
C LYS A 41 -4.19 -21.93 21.61
N LEU A 42 -3.79 -21.82 22.88
CA LEU A 42 -2.44 -21.51 23.30
C LEU A 42 -1.73 -22.76 23.83
N ASP A 43 -0.41 -22.72 23.91
CA ASP A 43 0.38 -23.72 24.61
C ASP A 43 0.15 -23.71 26.12
N LYS A 44 0.61 -24.76 26.81
CA LYS A 44 0.42 -24.94 28.25
C LYS A 44 0.96 -23.78 29.10
N LYS A 45 1.87 -22.98 28.56
CA LYS A 45 2.50 -21.83 29.23
C LYS A 45 1.81 -20.50 28.94
N GLY A 46 0.78 -20.46 28.08
CA GLY A 46 0.02 -19.25 27.79
C GLY A 46 0.88 -18.20 27.07
N GLY A 47 1.32 -18.49 25.85
CA GLY A 47 2.06 -17.50 25.06
C GLY A 47 2.21 -17.83 23.58
N LYS A 48 2.15 -19.12 23.22
CA LYS A 48 2.28 -19.58 21.83
C LYS A 48 0.95 -20.06 21.27
N LEU A 49 0.49 -19.43 20.20
CA LEU A 49 -0.64 -19.88 19.38
C LEU A 49 -0.32 -21.23 18.75
N ILE A 50 -1.22 -22.18 18.97
CA ILE A 50 -1.23 -23.50 18.36
C ILE A 50 -2.18 -23.51 17.16
N SER A 51 -3.40 -23.01 17.36
CA SER A 51 -4.44 -22.98 16.33
C SER A 51 -5.50 -21.92 16.66
N PHE A 52 -6.31 -21.57 15.67
CA PHE A 52 -7.49 -20.72 15.81
C PHE A 52 -8.47 -21.02 14.66
N ASP A 53 -9.72 -20.64 14.85
CA ASP A 53 -10.75 -20.73 13.83
C ASP A 53 -10.98 -19.36 13.19
N GLU A 54 -11.22 -19.33 11.88
CA GLU A 54 -11.51 -18.10 11.13
C GLU A 54 -13.02 -17.93 11.03
N SER A 55 -13.58 -16.92 11.71
CA SER A 55 -14.99 -16.56 11.58
C SER A 55 -15.23 -15.42 10.59
N MET A 56 -14.16 -14.78 10.09
CA MET A 56 -14.23 -13.68 9.13
C MET A 56 -14.06 -14.21 7.69
N ASP A 57 -14.98 -13.84 6.82
CA ASP A 57 -14.76 -13.91 5.37
C ASP A 57 -13.79 -12.80 4.95
N TRP A 58 -12.52 -13.17 4.81
CA TRP A 58 -11.42 -12.26 4.49
C TRP A 58 -11.53 -11.60 3.12
N THR A 59 -12.32 -12.17 2.21
CA THR A 59 -12.55 -11.62 0.86
C THR A 59 -13.22 -10.25 0.91
N LYS A 60 -13.96 -9.93 1.99
CA LYS A 60 -14.61 -8.63 2.21
C LYS A 60 -13.62 -7.48 2.43
N PHE A 61 -12.39 -7.77 2.82
CA PHE A 61 -11.31 -6.79 2.95
C PHE A 61 -10.37 -6.78 1.73
N ASP A 62 -10.56 -7.74 0.82
CA ASP A 62 -9.89 -7.86 -0.47
C ASP A 62 -10.55 -6.92 -1.49
N THR A 63 -10.85 -5.68 -1.07
CA THR A 63 -11.22 -4.62 -2.01
C THR A 63 -9.99 -4.30 -2.83
N PRO A 64 -10.04 -4.47 -4.17
CA PRO A 64 -8.93 -4.16 -5.03
C PRO A 64 -8.55 -2.70 -4.87
N PHE A 65 -7.26 -2.47 -4.96
CA PHE A 65 -6.64 -1.20 -5.24
C PHE A 65 -7.49 -0.29 -6.15
N GLY A 66 -8.05 0.79 -5.59
CA GLY A 66 -8.92 1.72 -6.32
C GLY A 66 -9.14 3.04 -5.57
N ASP A 67 -8.50 4.08 -6.10
CA ASP A 67 -8.78 5.52 -6.03
C ASP A 67 -8.93 6.23 -4.67
N ARG A 68 -7.86 6.95 -4.31
CA ARG A 68 -8.04 8.28 -3.71
C ARG A 68 -8.57 9.21 -4.79
N HIS A 69 -9.90 9.31 -4.84
CA HIS A 69 -10.71 10.48 -5.20
C HIS A 69 -12.02 10.02 -5.87
N THR A 70 -13.12 10.28 -5.16
CA THR A 70 -14.50 10.39 -5.66
C THR A 70 -15.08 9.20 -6.44
N LYS A 71 -15.49 8.14 -5.73
CA LYS A 71 -16.86 7.55 -5.74
C LYS A 71 -16.88 6.30 -4.84
N LYS A 72 -17.95 6.11 -4.08
CA LYS A 72 -18.27 4.81 -3.47
C LYS A 72 -18.67 3.86 -4.61
N PHE A 73 -18.03 2.71 -4.70
CA PHE A 73 -18.52 1.58 -5.49
C PHE A 73 -18.97 0.50 -4.50
N ASP A 74 -20.22 0.05 -4.63
CA ASP A 74 -20.86 -0.81 -3.64
C ASP A 74 -20.89 -2.31 -4.06
N SER A 75 -20.36 -2.70 -5.23
CA SER A 75 -20.32 -4.11 -5.68
C SER A 75 -19.25 -4.47 -6.75
N TRP A 76 -18.86 -5.76 -6.79
CA TRP A 76 -17.91 -6.40 -7.74
C TRP A 76 -18.38 -6.32 -9.21
N ASP A 77 -19.69 -6.36 -9.47
CA ASP A 77 -20.28 -6.35 -10.81
C ASP A 77 -20.16 -5.00 -11.53
N GLU A 78 -20.05 -3.90 -10.78
CA GLU A 78 -19.85 -2.58 -11.35
C GLU A 78 -18.39 -2.37 -11.80
N TRP A 79 -17.44 -3.03 -11.14
CA TRP A 79 -16.01 -2.95 -11.44
C TRP A 79 -15.66 -3.68 -12.76
N GLU A 80 -16.24 -4.86 -12.99
CA GLU A 80 -15.99 -5.64 -14.22
C GLU A 80 -16.46 -4.91 -15.49
N LYS A 81 -17.50 -4.09 -15.37
CA LYS A 81 -17.97 -3.21 -16.45
C LYS A 81 -17.00 -2.05 -16.69
N VAL A 82 -16.52 -1.41 -15.62
CA VAL A 82 -15.55 -0.30 -15.71
C VAL A 82 -14.23 -0.76 -16.32
N GLU A 83 -13.72 -1.94 -15.98
CA GLU A 83 -12.45 -2.45 -16.52
C GLU A 83 -12.59 -2.84 -18.00
N LYS A 84 -13.71 -3.46 -18.40
CA LYS A 84 -14.03 -3.74 -19.81
C LYS A 84 -14.16 -2.47 -20.64
N ASP A 85 -14.65 -1.38 -20.06
CA ASP A 85 -14.78 -0.09 -20.75
C ASP A 85 -13.45 0.67 -20.78
N ARG A 86 -12.61 0.52 -19.76
CA ARG A 86 -11.25 1.06 -19.69
C ARG A 86 -10.32 0.38 -20.69
N GLU A 87 -10.37 -0.95 -20.84
CA GLU A 87 -9.61 -1.67 -21.87
C GLU A 87 -9.99 -1.22 -23.29
N LYS A 88 -11.28 -0.95 -23.54
CA LYS A 88 -11.74 -0.42 -24.84
C LYS A 88 -11.22 1.00 -25.09
N LEU A 89 -11.19 1.84 -24.05
CA LEU A 89 -10.65 3.20 -24.13
C LEU A 89 -9.14 3.22 -24.34
N GLU A 90 -8.38 2.38 -23.63
CA GLU A 90 -6.93 2.26 -23.78
C GLU A 90 -6.54 1.72 -25.16
N LYS A 91 -7.28 0.74 -25.70
CA LYS A 91 -7.10 0.25 -27.08
C LYS A 91 -7.38 1.35 -28.12
N SER A 92 -8.41 2.18 -27.90
CA SER A 92 -8.73 3.32 -28.77
C SER A 92 -7.69 4.45 -28.70
N GLN A 93 -7.14 4.71 -27.50
CA GLN A 93 -6.12 5.75 -27.29
C GLN A 93 -4.74 5.34 -27.82
N ASN A 94 -4.34 4.08 -27.69
CA ASN A 94 -3.08 3.59 -28.26
C ASN A 94 -3.09 3.57 -29.79
N GLY A 95 -4.22 3.24 -30.43
CA GLY A 95 -4.35 3.34 -31.89
C GLY A 95 -4.22 4.77 -32.42
N LYS A 96 -4.79 5.75 -31.70
CA LYS A 96 -4.68 7.19 -32.05
C LYS A 96 -3.27 7.76 -31.83
N LYS A 97 -2.56 7.31 -30.79
CA LYS A 97 -1.16 7.70 -30.53
C LYS A 97 -0.23 7.20 -31.64
N GLN A 98 -0.40 5.96 -32.07
CA GLN A 98 0.45 5.34 -33.10
C GLN A 98 0.24 5.98 -34.48
N MET A 99 -1.00 6.32 -34.86
CA MET A 99 -1.27 7.04 -36.12
C MET A 99 -0.71 8.47 -36.12
N ASN A 100 -0.75 9.18 -34.98
CA ASN A 100 -0.28 10.56 -34.90
C ASN A 100 1.25 10.69 -34.99
N ASP A 101 2.00 9.72 -34.49
CA ASP A 101 3.48 9.70 -34.59
C ASP A 101 3.97 9.31 -36.00
N ILE A 102 3.15 8.59 -36.79
CA ILE A 102 3.45 8.25 -38.20
C ILE A 102 3.17 9.45 -39.14
N LEU A 103 2.09 10.19 -38.87
CA LEU A 103 1.66 11.29 -39.75
C LEU A 103 2.51 12.58 -39.58
N MET A 104 3.23 12.74 -38.46
CA MET A 104 4.02 13.95 -38.16
C MET A 104 5.33 13.66 -37.41
N PRO A 105 6.47 13.41 -38.09
CA PRO A 105 7.76 13.36 -37.43
C PRO A 105 8.14 14.75 -36.89
N ARG A 106 8.37 14.85 -35.57
CA ARG A 106 8.66 16.13 -34.92
C ARG A 106 10.09 16.62 -35.21
N SER A 107 10.19 17.74 -35.93
CA SER A 107 11.40 18.56 -36.03
C SER A 107 11.67 19.32 -34.71
N PRO A 108 12.94 19.52 -34.29
CA PRO A 108 13.23 20.21 -33.03
C PRO A 108 13.21 21.72 -33.25
N LYS A 109 12.19 22.41 -32.71
CA LYS A 109 12.18 23.87 -32.59
C LYS A 109 11.76 24.32 -31.19
N ASN A 110 12.57 25.23 -30.67
CA ASN A 110 12.36 26.06 -29.48
C ASN A 110 10.88 26.34 -29.20
N ARG A 111 10.42 26.03 -27.99
CA ARG A 111 9.09 26.41 -27.50
C ARG A 111 9.23 27.26 -26.25
N ASN A 112 8.91 28.55 -26.39
CA ASN A 112 8.60 29.40 -25.25
C ASN A 112 7.33 28.85 -24.59
N LYS A 113 7.45 28.47 -23.31
CA LYS A 113 6.34 27.89 -22.51
C LYS A 113 5.25 28.94 -22.29
N THR A 114 3.99 28.50 -22.29
CA THR A 114 2.84 29.39 -22.04
C THR A 114 2.70 29.72 -20.56
N PHE A 115 2.10 30.86 -20.22
CA PHE A 115 1.88 31.27 -18.82
C PHE A 115 1.09 30.24 -18.00
N GLU A 116 0.12 29.54 -18.59
CA GLU A 116 -0.58 28.42 -17.95
C GLU A 116 0.34 27.25 -17.62
N GLN A 117 1.32 26.95 -18.49
CA GLN A 117 2.35 25.95 -18.20
C GLN A 117 3.23 26.42 -17.04
N PHE A 118 3.60 27.70 -16.97
CA PHE A 118 4.33 28.26 -15.82
C PHE A 118 3.53 28.20 -14.52
N ILE A 119 2.24 28.54 -14.53
CA ILE A 119 1.38 28.46 -13.34
C ILE A 119 1.15 27.01 -12.91
N LYS A 120 1.09 26.06 -13.85
CA LYS A 120 1.06 24.62 -13.56
C LYS A 120 2.39 24.10 -13.01
N GLU A 121 3.52 24.63 -13.49
CA GLU A 121 4.88 24.28 -13.02
C GLU A 121 5.14 24.81 -11.59
N VAL A 122 4.47 25.89 -11.16
CA VAL A 122 4.77 26.63 -9.92
C VAL A 122 3.96 26.20 -8.68
N LYS A 123 2.99 25.29 -8.77
CA LYS A 123 2.23 24.79 -7.60
C LYS A 123 2.07 23.27 -7.53
N GLY A 124 3.14 22.50 -7.74
CA GLY A 124 3.10 21.08 -7.41
C GLY A 124 3.05 20.89 -5.88
N GLY A 125 2.14 20.05 -5.39
CA GLY A 125 2.04 19.73 -3.96
C GLY A 125 3.25 18.95 -3.43
N THR A 126 3.25 18.61 -2.15
CA THR A 126 4.25 17.72 -1.55
C THR A 126 3.69 16.32 -1.41
N ALA A 127 4.46 15.30 -1.81
CA ALA A 127 4.20 13.90 -1.48
C ALA A 127 5.18 13.43 -0.39
N VAL A 128 4.66 12.82 0.66
CA VAL A 128 5.45 12.16 1.70
C VAL A 128 5.17 10.67 1.61
N PHE A 129 6.18 9.84 1.40
CA PHE A 129 5.95 8.41 1.24
C PHE A 129 6.93 7.55 2.02
N THR A 130 6.52 6.32 2.28
CA THR A 130 7.40 5.26 2.75
C THR A 130 7.27 4.06 1.82
N PHE A 131 8.36 3.32 1.66
CA PHE A 131 8.41 2.08 0.90
C PHE A 131 8.87 0.95 1.81
N GLY A 132 8.18 -0.20 1.75
CA GLY A 132 8.58 -1.35 2.55
C GLY A 132 8.05 -2.67 2.04
N ARG A 133 8.67 -3.76 2.51
CA ARG A 133 8.22 -5.13 2.25
C ARG A 133 7.06 -5.54 3.14
N PHE A 134 7.03 -5.02 4.38
CA PHE A 134 5.99 -5.29 5.37
C PHE A 134 5.63 -6.78 5.48
N ASN A 135 6.63 -7.63 5.72
CA ASN A 135 6.47 -9.08 5.72
C ASN A 135 7.22 -9.77 6.89
N PRO A 136 6.53 -10.14 7.98
CA PRO A 136 5.14 -9.78 8.28
C PRO A 136 5.03 -8.32 8.72
N PRO A 137 3.86 -7.69 8.57
CA PRO A 137 3.56 -6.43 9.24
C PRO A 137 3.67 -6.55 10.77
N THR A 138 4.58 -5.78 11.38
CA THR A 138 4.78 -5.66 12.84
C THR A 138 4.48 -4.26 13.37
N ILE A 139 4.40 -4.10 14.71
CA ILE A 139 4.32 -2.77 15.37
C ILE A 139 5.54 -1.89 15.09
N GLY A 140 6.70 -2.46 14.72
CA GLY A 140 7.85 -1.68 14.27
C GLY A 140 7.49 -0.72 13.14
N HIS A 141 6.57 -1.13 12.24
CA HIS A 141 6.05 -0.27 11.18
C HIS A 141 5.16 0.85 11.71
N GLU A 142 4.50 0.71 12.86
CA GLU A 142 3.67 1.76 13.45
C GLU A 142 4.48 3.03 13.72
N LYS A 143 5.72 2.88 14.19
CA LYS A 143 6.62 4.02 14.41
C LYS A 143 6.91 4.74 13.09
N LEU A 144 7.22 3.99 12.04
CA LEU A 144 7.45 4.52 10.70
C LEU A 144 6.22 5.25 10.16
N LEU A 145 5.02 4.66 10.33
CA LEU A 145 3.75 5.26 9.88
C LEU A 145 3.36 6.50 10.70
N LYS A 146 3.70 6.57 11.99
CA LYS A 146 3.54 7.76 12.82
C LYS A 146 4.44 8.90 12.35
N VAL A 147 5.70 8.61 12.06
CA VAL A 147 6.63 9.60 11.48
C VAL A 147 6.14 10.05 10.12
N LEU A 148 5.70 9.13 9.25
CA LEU A 148 5.08 9.45 7.96
C LEU A 148 3.92 10.44 8.11
N ALA A 149 2.96 10.15 9.01
CA ALA A 149 1.81 11.01 9.23
C ALA A 149 2.21 12.37 9.79
N SER A 150 3.12 12.41 10.76
CA SER A 150 3.60 13.67 11.34
C SER A 150 4.32 14.53 10.30
N THR A 151 5.20 13.95 9.49
CA THR A 151 5.91 14.66 8.43
C THR A 151 4.96 15.15 7.35
N ALA A 152 3.95 14.36 6.99
CA ALA A 152 2.93 14.77 6.04
C ALA A 152 2.13 15.98 6.54
N THR A 153 1.66 15.96 7.79
CA THR A 153 0.97 17.11 8.39
C THR A 153 1.86 18.35 8.46
N LYS A 154 3.14 18.20 8.85
CA LYS A 154 4.08 19.32 8.93
C LYS A 154 4.40 19.97 7.58
N ASN A 155 4.29 19.22 6.49
CA ASN A 155 4.61 19.68 5.13
C ASN A 155 3.36 19.96 4.27
N ASP A 156 2.16 19.94 4.87
CA ASP A 156 0.88 20.03 4.14
C ASP A 156 0.84 19.10 2.90
N ALA A 157 1.21 17.83 3.14
CA ALA A 157 1.54 16.89 2.09
C ALA A 157 0.55 15.71 2.01
N ASP A 158 0.36 15.20 0.80
CA ASP A 158 -0.27 13.91 0.58
C ASP A 158 0.68 12.80 1.06
N LYS A 159 0.14 11.81 1.78
CA LYS A 159 0.93 10.69 2.33
C LYS A 159 0.71 9.38 1.60
N PHE A 160 1.75 8.58 1.41
CA PHE A 160 1.67 7.30 0.69
C PHE A 160 2.44 6.18 1.40
N ILE A 161 1.86 4.98 1.46
CA ILE A 161 2.50 3.77 1.97
C ILE A 161 2.61 2.77 0.83
N TYR A 162 3.78 2.74 0.20
CA TYR A 162 4.08 1.80 -0.88
C TYR A 162 4.49 0.45 -0.31
N LEU A 163 3.70 -0.57 -0.65
CA LEU A 163 3.99 -1.97 -0.36
C LEU A 163 4.71 -2.56 -1.58
N SER A 164 5.90 -3.12 -1.36
CA SER A 164 6.63 -3.81 -2.42
C SER A 164 5.77 -4.93 -3.02
N GLN A 165 5.68 -4.98 -4.34
CA GLN A 165 5.04 -6.06 -5.08
C GLN A 165 5.92 -7.32 -5.21
N SER A 166 7.15 -7.31 -4.68
CA SER A 166 8.04 -8.48 -4.73
C SER A 166 7.49 -9.65 -3.90
N GLN A 167 7.59 -10.86 -4.43
CA GLN A 167 7.23 -12.12 -3.75
C GLN A 167 8.31 -13.18 -4.03
N ASP A 168 8.75 -13.86 -2.98
CA ASP A 168 9.67 -15.00 -3.09
C ASP A 168 9.46 -15.96 -1.92
N ALA A 169 9.60 -17.27 -2.15
CA ALA A 169 9.20 -18.27 -1.16
C ALA A 169 9.98 -18.21 0.16
N LYS A 170 11.20 -17.64 0.17
CA LYS A 170 12.14 -17.70 1.30
C LYS A 170 12.14 -16.44 2.15
N LYS A 171 12.24 -15.28 1.51
CA LYS A 171 12.36 -13.95 2.12
C LYS A 171 11.05 -13.17 2.05
N ASN A 172 10.22 -13.37 1.02
CA ASN A 172 8.95 -12.66 0.85
C ASN A 172 7.74 -13.58 0.58
N PRO A 173 7.38 -14.49 1.51
CA PRO A 173 6.37 -15.51 1.25
C PRO A 173 4.94 -15.00 1.07
N LEU A 174 4.62 -13.78 1.52
CA LEU A 174 3.29 -13.19 1.39
C LEU A 174 3.11 -12.50 0.03
N SER A 175 1.95 -12.73 -0.60
CA SER A 175 1.56 -11.98 -1.80
C SER A 175 1.32 -10.50 -1.47
N ALA A 176 1.31 -9.65 -2.50
CA ALA A 176 0.99 -8.23 -2.35
C ALA A 176 -0.40 -7.99 -1.72
N SER A 177 -1.41 -8.72 -2.17
CA SER A 177 -2.77 -8.66 -1.61
C SER A 177 -2.80 -9.03 -0.13
N GLN A 178 -2.09 -10.09 0.26
CA GLN A 178 -1.98 -10.50 1.67
C GLN A 178 -1.33 -9.40 2.51
N LYS A 179 -0.19 -8.86 2.06
CA LYS A 179 0.51 -7.76 2.75
C LYS A 179 -0.43 -6.55 2.96
N LEU A 180 -1.14 -6.15 1.91
CA LEU A 180 -2.09 -5.04 1.97
C LEU A 180 -3.23 -5.31 2.96
N MET A 181 -3.84 -6.50 2.88
CA MET A 181 -4.91 -6.92 3.80
C MET A 181 -4.45 -6.79 5.25
N PHE A 182 -3.30 -7.39 5.59
CA PHE A 182 -2.76 -7.32 6.95
C PHE A 182 -2.42 -5.90 7.40
N MET A 183 -1.82 -5.09 6.53
CA MET A 183 -1.53 -3.69 6.84
C MET A 183 -2.81 -2.87 7.11
N LYS A 184 -3.86 -3.05 6.29
CA LYS A 184 -5.17 -2.39 6.47
C LYS A 184 -5.86 -2.81 7.78
N LEU A 185 -5.65 -4.05 8.23
CA LEU A 185 -6.20 -4.56 9.50
C LEU A 185 -5.41 -4.03 10.71
N MET A 186 -4.08 -3.99 10.62
CA MET A 186 -3.22 -3.47 11.69
C MET A 186 -3.33 -1.97 11.88
N PHE A 187 -3.36 -1.26 10.77
CA PHE A 187 -3.23 0.18 10.71
C PHE A 187 -4.49 0.78 10.08
N PRO A 188 -5.66 0.65 10.74
CA PRO A 188 -6.95 1.06 10.17
C PRO A 188 -6.99 2.56 9.83
N LYS A 189 -6.26 3.38 10.59
CA LYS A 189 -6.09 4.82 10.35
C LYS A 189 -5.37 5.15 9.03
N HIS A 190 -4.64 4.18 8.48
CA HIS A 190 -3.82 4.32 7.28
C HIS A 190 -4.41 3.60 6.06
N ARG A 191 -5.62 3.03 6.14
CA ARG A 191 -6.22 2.22 5.05
C ARG A 191 -6.30 2.94 3.71
N ARG A 192 -6.45 4.27 3.73
CA ARG A 192 -6.53 5.13 2.53
C ARG A 192 -5.17 5.59 2.02
N ASP A 193 -4.11 5.34 2.79
CA ASP A 193 -2.76 5.81 2.47
C ASP A 193 -2.02 4.83 1.55
N PHE A 194 -2.57 3.65 1.25
CA PHE A 194 -1.98 2.65 0.34
C PHE A 194 -2.41 2.91 -1.12
N PRO A 195 -1.50 3.32 -2.02
CA PRO A 195 -1.83 3.53 -3.43
C PRO A 195 -1.80 2.23 -4.22
N THR A 196 -2.62 2.13 -5.27
CA THR A 196 -2.46 1.15 -6.35
C THR A 196 -1.06 1.27 -6.93
N THR A 197 -0.30 0.17 -6.92
CA THR A 197 1.11 0.21 -7.30
C THR A 197 1.58 -1.10 -7.89
N SER A 198 2.44 -1.00 -8.89
CA SER A 198 3.22 -2.10 -9.44
C SER A 198 4.66 -2.13 -8.89
N ALA A 199 5.02 -1.13 -8.10
CA ALA A 199 6.38 -0.88 -7.65
C ALA A 199 6.96 -2.04 -6.82
N ARG A 200 8.12 -2.50 -7.25
CA ARG A 200 8.98 -3.48 -6.54
C ARG A 200 10.10 -2.80 -5.77
N THR A 201 10.38 -1.54 -6.07
CA THR A 201 11.44 -0.73 -5.46
C THR A 201 10.94 0.65 -5.06
N ALA A 202 11.68 1.31 -4.17
CA ALA A 202 11.38 2.69 -3.77
C ALA A 202 11.51 3.67 -4.95
N ILE A 203 12.43 3.41 -5.88
CA ILE A 203 12.63 4.23 -7.08
C ILE A 203 11.41 4.13 -8.00
N GLU A 204 10.89 2.93 -8.24
CA GLU A 204 9.64 2.74 -9.00
C GLU A 204 8.45 3.47 -8.34
N ALA A 205 8.37 3.48 -7.01
CA ALA A 205 7.34 4.24 -6.30
C ALA A 205 7.48 5.77 -6.53
N ILE A 206 8.72 6.29 -6.59
CA ILE A 206 8.97 7.70 -6.93
C ILE A 206 8.55 7.98 -8.38
N VAL A 207 8.82 7.08 -9.32
CA VAL A 207 8.38 7.20 -10.71
C VAL A 207 6.85 7.26 -10.79
N GLU A 208 6.13 6.37 -10.10
CA GLU A 208 4.67 6.39 -10.04
C GLU A 208 4.13 7.70 -9.42
N LEU A 209 4.81 8.29 -8.42
CA LEU A 209 4.45 9.61 -7.87
C LEU A 209 4.71 10.74 -8.87
N TYR A 210 5.80 10.67 -9.62
CA TYR A 210 6.15 11.65 -10.64
C TYR A 210 5.14 11.65 -11.80
N GLU A 211 4.70 10.47 -12.24
CA GLU A 211 3.72 10.30 -13.31
C GLU A 211 2.35 10.91 -13.00
N GLN A 212 2.01 11.10 -11.72
CA GLN A 212 0.79 11.82 -11.33
C GLN A 212 0.81 13.30 -11.71
N GLN A 213 1.99 13.88 -12.03
CA GLN A 213 2.18 15.29 -12.39
C GLN A 213 1.57 16.29 -11.39
N LYS A 214 1.40 15.86 -10.13
CA LYS A 214 0.78 16.64 -9.05
C LYS A 214 1.80 17.19 -8.06
N TYR A 215 2.96 16.55 -7.93
CA TYR A 215 3.93 16.86 -6.89
C TYR A 215 5.18 17.50 -7.45
N SER A 216 5.64 18.58 -6.79
CA SER A 216 6.93 19.22 -7.07
C SER A 216 8.01 18.82 -6.05
N LYS A 217 7.58 18.31 -4.89
CA LYS A 217 8.44 17.89 -3.78
C LYS A 217 8.05 16.49 -3.34
N VAL A 218 9.04 15.61 -3.20
CA VAL A 218 8.85 14.25 -2.64
C VAL A 218 9.75 14.10 -1.43
N ILE A 219 9.20 13.59 -0.32
CA ILE A 219 9.93 13.28 0.91
C ILE A 219 9.76 11.79 1.18
N MET A 220 10.87 11.05 1.19
CA MET A 220 10.88 9.65 1.54
C MET A 220 11.19 9.46 3.03
N ILE A 221 10.38 8.68 3.73
CA ILE A 221 10.64 8.24 5.10
C ILE A 221 11.11 6.79 5.10
N VAL A 222 12.31 6.57 5.62
CA VAL A 222 12.95 5.27 5.73
C VAL A 222 13.33 4.95 7.19
N GLY A 223 13.46 3.66 7.49
CA GLY A 223 14.06 3.21 8.74
C GLY A 223 15.54 3.61 8.80
N SER A 224 16.05 3.87 10.01
CA SER A 224 17.46 4.25 10.22
C SER A 224 18.45 3.21 9.70
N ASP A 225 18.05 1.94 9.67
CA ASP A 225 18.85 0.83 9.17
C ASP A 225 19.08 0.87 7.65
N ARG A 226 18.25 1.60 6.91
CA ARG A 226 18.34 1.79 5.46
C ARG A 226 19.02 3.09 5.05
N VAL A 227 19.28 4.03 5.96
CA VAL A 227 19.88 5.34 5.64
C VAL A 227 21.23 5.19 4.94
N ARG A 228 22.05 4.22 5.37
CA ARG A 228 23.35 3.92 4.76
C ARG A 228 23.28 3.53 3.29
N GLU A 229 22.15 3.01 2.82
CA GLU A 229 21.94 2.66 1.41
C GLU A 229 21.80 3.90 0.50
N PHE A 230 21.70 5.10 1.09
CA PHE A 230 21.64 6.38 0.37
C PHE A 230 22.92 7.22 0.48
N ASP A 231 23.86 6.82 1.33
CA ASP A 231 25.15 7.49 1.53
C ASP A 231 26.25 6.94 0.60
N THR A 232 25.93 5.93 -0.22
CA THR A 232 26.88 5.21 -1.10
C THR A 232 26.44 5.30 -2.55
#